data_AF-A0A7W7LVD9-F1
#
_entry.id   AF-A0A7W7LVD9-F1
#
_cell.length_a   1.000
_cell.length_b   1.000
_cell.length_c   1.000
_cell.angle_alpha   90.00
_cell.angle_beta   90.00
_cell.angle_gamma   90.00
#
_symmetry.space_group_name_H-M   'P 1'
#
loop_
_entity.id
_entity.type
_entity.pdbx_description
1 polymer ?
#
loop_
_entity_poly.entity_id
_entity_poly.type
_entity_poly.pdbx_seq_one_letter_code
_entity_poly.pdbx_strand_id
1 'polypeptide(L)'
;MANSSAAAARRHRATRPAPSTNGPASDVHPVLRRAAAPPAALDLLAQARAGLDEATVLDTPNERYATAHLAALRTAAAVLAARGRPETSPRARARIRSAWEVLPEIAPELAEWSALFASGARRRARAEAGIQGAASGRDADDLIRDVAMFLRLVERMLVLQPVLPQPHGDTDRPEGRDPGGGADGGPVRDVPDAG
;
A
#
# COMPACT_ATOMS: atom_id res chain seq x y z
N MET A 1 49.62 15.23 73.86
CA MET A 1 48.68 14.89 74.95
C MET A 1 47.31 14.70 74.31
N ALA A 2 46.92 13.46 74.03
CA ALA A 2 45.84 12.71 74.73
C ALA A 2 44.47 13.39 74.55
N ASN A 3 43.42 12.80 73.97
CA ASN A 3 42.81 11.49 74.25
C ASN A 3 41.84 11.16 73.09
N SER A 4 41.84 9.96 72.51
CA SER A 4 41.06 8.76 72.89
C SER A 4 39.78 8.53 72.08
N SER A 5 39.89 7.46 71.28
CA SER A 5 38.89 6.46 70.85
C SER A 5 37.54 6.44 71.55
N ALA A 6 36.45 6.21 70.79
CA ALA A 6 35.56 5.06 71.01
C ALA A 6 34.41 4.96 69.97
N ALA A 7 34.37 3.80 69.32
CA ALA A 7 33.22 2.90 69.22
C ALA A 7 31.95 3.24 68.40
N ALA A 8 31.68 2.29 67.49
CA ALA A 8 30.42 1.57 67.31
C ALA A 8 29.26 2.22 66.53
N ALA A 9 29.13 1.71 65.30
CA ALA A 9 27.91 1.14 64.71
C ALA A 9 26.62 1.98 64.72
N ARG A 10 26.14 2.30 63.52
CA ARG A 10 24.85 1.79 63.02
C ARG A 10 24.72 2.01 61.51
N ARG A 11 24.12 0.99 60.90
CA ARG A 11 23.85 0.81 59.49
C ARG A 11 22.79 1.81 59.03
N HIS A 12 23.03 2.55 57.95
CA HIS A 12 21.94 2.87 57.02
C HIS A 12 22.44 2.81 55.58
N ARG A 13 21.76 1.93 54.86
CA ARG A 13 21.94 1.51 53.48
C ARG A 13 21.83 2.72 52.57
N ALA A 14 22.82 2.88 51.68
CA ALA A 14 22.73 3.75 50.53
C ALA A 14 21.56 3.32 49.64
N THR A 15 20.57 4.19 49.50
CA THR A 15 19.61 4.14 48.40
C THR A 15 19.37 5.57 47.96
N ARG A 16 20.32 6.10 47.19
CA ARG A 16 20.10 7.26 46.34
C ARG A 16 19.42 6.70 45.07
N PRO A 17 18.18 7.06 44.75
CA PRO A 17 17.66 6.78 43.42
C PRO A 17 18.52 7.53 42.42
N ALA A 18 19.13 6.80 41.50
CA ALA A 18 19.68 7.37 40.29
C ALA A 18 18.56 8.14 39.55
N PRO A 19 18.85 9.26 38.87
CA PRO A 19 17.92 9.78 37.89
C PRO A 19 17.74 8.69 36.83
N SER A 20 16.51 8.19 36.68
CA SER A 20 16.18 7.29 35.59
C SER A 20 16.40 8.02 34.27
N THR A 21 17.54 7.78 33.65
CA THR A 21 17.80 7.97 32.22
C THR A 21 17.00 6.92 31.45
N ASN A 22 15.67 7.03 31.48
CA ASN A 22 14.75 6.27 30.65
C ASN A 22 13.66 7.21 30.15
N GLY A 23 14.10 8.22 29.40
CA GLY A 23 13.27 8.78 28.35
C GLY A 23 13.90 8.39 27.03
N PRO A 24 13.45 7.31 26.34
CA PRO A 24 13.49 7.39 24.90
C PRO A 24 12.54 8.51 24.52
N ALA A 25 13.15 9.49 23.86
CA ALA A 25 12.51 10.66 23.29
C ALA A 25 11.12 10.33 22.78
N SER A 26 10.14 11.10 23.26
CA SER A 26 9.14 11.65 22.38
C SER A 26 8.48 10.60 21.47
N ASP A 27 7.49 9.89 22.02
CA ASP A 27 6.28 9.60 21.26
C ASP A 27 5.61 10.95 20.92
N VAL A 28 6.31 11.79 20.16
CA VAL A 28 5.65 12.65 19.19
C VAL A 28 5.05 11.63 18.27
N HIS A 29 3.78 11.29 18.51
CA HIS A 29 2.93 10.76 17.46
C HIS A 29 3.32 11.53 16.22
N PRO A 30 3.93 10.91 15.19
CA PRO A 30 4.19 11.62 13.97
C PRO A 30 2.83 12.19 13.62
N VAL A 31 2.78 13.52 13.60
CA VAL A 31 1.60 14.31 13.22
C VAL A 31 0.91 13.45 12.19
N LEU A 32 -0.37 13.12 12.44
CA LEU A 32 -1.26 12.53 11.46
C LEU A 32 -1.21 13.47 10.25
N ARG A 33 -0.14 13.36 9.47
CA ARG A 33 0.05 14.02 8.21
C ARG A 33 -1.06 13.35 7.45
N ARG A 34 -2.15 14.11 7.25
CA ARG A 34 -3.01 14.03 6.09
C ARG A 34 -2.30 13.15 5.06
N ALA A 35 -2.58 11.85 5.08
CA ALA A 35 -1.77 10.92 4.32
C ALA A 35 -2.14 11.25 2.88
N ALA A 36 -1.26 12.02 2.24
CA ALA A 36 -1.33 12.28 0.82
C ALA A 36 -1.43 10.92 0.13
N ALA A 37 -2.05 10.87 -1.04
CA ALA A 37 -2.18 9.64 -1.81
C ALA A 37 -0.87 8.82 -1.79
N PRO A 38 -0.94 7.47 -1.73
CA PRO A 38 0.24 6.63 -1.61
C PRO A 38 1.32 7.05 -2.63
N PRO A 39 2.61 7.05 -2.26
CA PRO A 39 3.69 7.53 -3.14
C PRO A 39 3.67 6.80 -4.50
N ALA A 40 3.37 5.50 -4.50
CA ALA A 40 3.21 4.72 -5.73
C ALA A 40 2.09 5.24 -6.65
N ALA A 41 0.98 5.75 -6.10
CA ALA A 41 -0.09 6.35 -6.89
C ALA A 41 0.35 7.69 -7.50
N LEU A 42 1.11 8.49 -6.74
CA LEU A 42 1.66 9.76 -7.23
C LEU A 42 2.70 9.54 -8.35
N ASP A 43 3.57 8.54 -8.20
CA ASP A 43 4.54 8.18 -9.23
C ASP A 43 3.87 7.73 -10.53
N LEU A 44 2.80 6.94 -10.43
CA LEU A 44 2.00 6.52 -11.58
C LEU A 44 1.33 7.70 -12.28
N LEU A 45 0.81 8.68 -11.53
CA LEU A 45 0.26 9.92 -12.11
C LEU A 45 1.33 10.76 -12.80
N ALA A 46 2.52 10.89 -12.21
CA ALA A 46 3.63 11.60 -12.84
C ALA A 46 4.05 10.93 -14.17
N GLN A 47 4.13 9.60 -14.19
CA GLN A 47 4.40 8.84 -15.42
C GLN A 47 3.27 8.96 -16.44
N ALA A 48 2.00 9.00 -16.00
CA ALA A 48 0.87 9.22 -16.88
C ALA A 48 0.90 10.61 -17.52
N ARG A 49 1.25 11.64 -16.75
CA ARG A 49 1.44 13.01 -17.25
C ARG A 49 2.54 13.08 -18.30
N ALA A 50 3.73 12.56 -17.98
CA ALA A 50 4.86 12.54 -18.90
C ALA A 50 4.53 11.78 -20.19
N GLY A 51 3.87 10.62 -20.09
CA GLY A 51 3.43 9.85 -21.26
C GLY A 51 2.35 10.56 -22.08
N LEU A 52 1.46 11.33 -21.45
CA LEU A 52 0.49 12.14 -22.17
C LEU A 52 1.17 13.27 -22.94
N ASP A 53 2.12 13.96 -22.31
CA ASP A 53 2.89 15.03 -22.96
C ASP A 53 3.71 14.48 -24.13
N GLU A 54 4.33 13.31 -23.96
CA GLU A 54 4.99 12.56 -25.05
C GLU A 54 4.02 12.26 -26.20
N ALA A 55 2.80 11.79 -25.90
CA ALA A 55 1.80 11.51 -26.93
C ALA A 55 1.40 12.76 -27.74
N THR A 56 1.53 13.97 -27.17
CA THR A 56 1.22 15.21 -27.90
C THR A 56 2.27 15.61 -28.92
N VAL A 57 3.52 15.16 -28.75
CA VAL A 57 4.66 15.55 -29.62
C VAL A 57 5.04 14.49 -30.65
N LEU A 58 4.49 13.28 -30.54
CA LEU A 58 4.69 12.22 -31.53
C LEU A 58 4.01 12.58 -32.86
N ASP A 59 4.66 12.25 -33.98
CA ASP A 59 4.15 12.56 -35.33
C ASP A 59 3.17 11.50 -35.84
N THR A 60 3.40 10.22 -35.51
CA THR A 60 2.61 9.14 -36.11
C THR A 60 1.32 8.90 -35.32
N PRO A 61 0.14 8.89 -35.98
CA PRO A 61 -1.14 8.70 -35.28
C PRO A 61 -1.23 7.43 -34.45
N ASN A 62 -0.61 6.34 -34.92
CA ASN A 62 -0.59 5.07 -34.23
C ASN A 62 0.20 5.14 -32.91
N GLU A 63 1.40 5.73 -32.92
CA GLU A 63 2.21 5.87 -31.71
C GLU A 63 1.55 6.83 -30.73
N ARG A 64 1.03 7.98 -31.21
CA ARG A 64 0.23 8.92 -30.41
C ARG A 64 -0.91 8.20 -29.68
N TYR A 65 -1.69 7.40 -30.41
CA TYR A 65 -2.82 6.64 -29.85
C TYR A 65 -2.37 5.61 -28.81
N ALA A 66 -1.32 4.84 -29.12
CA ALA A 66 -0.79 3.82 -28.21
C ALA A 66 -0.24 4.43 -26.91
N THR A 67 0.57 5.49 -27.02
CA THR A 67 1.17 6.21 -25.90
C THR A 67 0.11 6.88 -25.03
N ALA A 68 -0.89 7.55 -25.64
CA ALA A 68 -2.01 8.12 -24.90
C ALA A 68 -2.79 7.05 -24.13
N HIS A 69 -3.07 5.89 -24.73
CA HIS A 69 -3.77 4.81 -24.04
C HIS A 69 -2.94 4.22 -22.89
N LEU A 70 -1.61 4.20 -23.02
CA LEU A 70 -0.72 3.76 -21.94
C LEU A 70 -0.72 4.74 -20.77
N ALA A 71 -0.75 6.04 -21.04
CA ALA A 71 -0.98 7.05 -19.99
C ALA A 71 -2.31 6.81 -19.27
N ALA A 72 -3.39 6.50 -19.99
CA ALA A 72 -4.68 6.16 -19.40
C ALA A 72 -4.61 4.94 -18.44
N LEU A 73 -3.91 3.87 -18.86
CA LEU A 73 -3.72 2.67 -18.02
C LEU A 73 -2.94 3.00 -16.73
N ARG A 74 -1.92 3.85 -16.82
CA ARG A 74 -1.16 4.29 -15.63
C ARG A 74 -2.04 5.10 -14.68
N THR A 75 -2.89 5.97 -15.20
CA THR A 75 -3.87 6.71 -14.39
C THR A 75 -4.85 5.76 -13.68
N ALA A 76 -5.37 4.74 -14.37
CA ALA A 76 -6.23 3.73 -13.75
C ALA A 76 -5.48 2.94 -12.65
N ALA A 77 -4.23 2.55 -12.91
CA ALA A 77 -3.38 1.90 -11.91
C ALA A 77 -3.14 2.78 -10.68
N ALA A 78 -3.02 4.11 -10.84
CA ALA A 78 -2.89 5.03 -9.71
C ALA A 78 -4.14 5.02 -8.81
N VAL A 79 -5.34 4.92 -9.39
CA VAL A 79 -6.59 4.79 -8.62
C VAL A 79 -6.61 3.49 -7.82
N LEU A 80 -6.20 2.38 -8.45
CA LEU A 80 -6.11 1.07 -7.78
C LEU A 80 -5.12 1.09 -6.61
N ALA A 81 -3.92 1.66 -6.84
CA ALA A 81 -2.91 1.85 -5.81
C ALA A 81 -3.39 2.74 -4.67
N ALA A 82 -4.15 3.80 -4.97
CA ALA A 82 -4.69 4.71 -3.96
C ALA A 82 -5.78 4.07 -3.11
N ARG A 83 -6.64 3.21 -3.67
CA ARG A 83 -7.75 2.59 -2.91
C ARG A 83 -7.34 1.35 -2.11
N GLY A 84 -6.05 1.04 -2.04
CA GLY A 84 -5.53 0.01 -1.13
C GLY A 84 -5.74 -1.42 -1.62
N ARG A 85 -6.00 -1.65 -2.91
CA ARG A 85 -5.83 -2.97 -3.53
C ARG A 85 -4.52 -2.97 -4.32
N PRO A 86 -3.38 -3.21 -3.65
CA PRO A 86 -2.11 -3.35 -4.35
C PRO A 86 -2.18 -4.56 -5.28
N GLU A 87 -2.31 -4.34 -6.59
CA GLU A 87 -2.01 -5.36 -7.59
C GLU A 87 -0.49 -5.57 -7.70
N THR A 88 0.19 -5.90 -6.59
CA THR A 88 1.65 -6.13 -6.56
C THR A 88 2.04 -7.50 -7.11
N SER A 89 1.15 -8.18 -7.84
CA SER A 89 1.46 -9.47 -8.45
C SER A 89 1.69 -9.31 -9.95
N PRO A 90 2.93 -9.48 -10.45
CA PRO A 90 3.22 -9.66 -11.87
C PRO A 90 2.39 -10.77 -12.55
N ARG A 91 1.81 -11.68 -11.75
CA ARG A 91 0.99 -12.81 -12.17
C ARG A 91 -0.49 -12.44 -12.45
N ALA A 92 -0.99 -11.34 -11.88
CA ALA A 92 -2.34 -10.81 -12.16
C ALA A 92 -2.42 -10.09 -13.51
N ARG A 93 -1.32 -9.44 -13.91
CA ARG A 93 -1.13 -8.82 -15.25
C ARG A 93 -1.34 -9.75 -16.44
N ALA A 94 -1.34 -11.07 -16.23
CA ALA A 94 -1.34 -12.05 -17.31
C ALA A 94 -2.62 -12.90 -17.43
N ARG A 95 -3.54 -12.94 -16.45
CA ARG A 95 -4.66 -13.90 -16.51
C ARG A 95 -6.00 -13.27 -16.08
N ILE A 96 -6.78 -12.94 -17.11
CA ILE A 96 -8.24 -13.07 -17.23
C ILE A 96 -9.09 -11.80 -17.08
N ARG A 97 -8.63 -10.71 -16.44
CA ARG A 97 -9.40 -9.44 -16.45
C ARG A 97 -8.57 -8.20 -16.77
N SER A 98 -9.09 -7.37 -17.66
CA SER A 98 -8.47 -6.09 -18.05
C SER A 98 -8.51 -5.11 -16.88
N ALA A 99 -7.55 -4.19 -16.76
CA ALA A 99 -7.61 -3.11 -15.77
C ALA A 99 -8.93 -2.32 -15.86
N TRP A 100 -9.50 -2.23 -17.07
CA TRP A 100 -10.80 -1.60 -17.34
C TRP A 100 -12.01 -2.41 -16.83
N GLU A 101 -11.84 -3.68 -16.52
CA GLU A 101 -12.90 -4.50 -15.89
C GLU A 101 -12.86 -4.39 -14.36
N VAL A 102 -11.68 -4.14 -13.79
CA VAL A 102 -11.47 -4.02 -12.34
C VAL A 102 -11.81 -2.60 -11.85
N LEU A 103 -11.55 -1.57 -12.66
CA LEU A 103 -11.74 -0.17 -12.28
C LEU A 103 -13.18 0.14 -11.77
N PRO A 104 -14.27 -0.30 -12.44
CA PRO A 104 -15.64 -0.03 -11.98
C PRO A 104 -16.00 -0.68 -10.65
N GLU A 105 -15.37 -1.80 -10.28
CA GLU A 105 -15.61 -2.48 -9.00
C GLU A 105 -15.11 -1.65 -7.82
N ILE A 106 -14.05 -0.88 -8.03
CA ILE A 106 -13.33 -0.15 -6.98
C ILE A 106 -13.64 1.35 -7.05
N ALA A 107 -13.92 1.88 -8.24
CA ALA A 107 -14.27 3.26 -8.53
C ALA A 107 -15.44 3.31 -9.54
N PRO A 108 -16.68 3.05 -9.08
CA PRO A 108 -17.86 3.06 -9.95
C PRO A 108 -18.11 4.41 -10.63
N GLU A 109 -17.66 5.52 -10.04
CA GLU A 109 -17.69 6.85 -10.65
C GLU A 109 -16.81 6.98 -11.90
N LEU A 110 -15.87 6.05 -12.11
CA LEU A 110 -15.02 5.97 -13.29
C LEU A 110 -15.50 4.89 -14.27
N ALA A 111 -16.67 4.29 -14.05
CA ALA A 111 -17.17 3.21 -14.91
C ALA A 111 -17.36 3.63 -16.37
N GLU A 112 -17.85 4.84 -16.60
CA GLU A 112 -18.03 5.39 -17.95
C GLU A 112 -16.70 5.56 -18.68
N TRP A 113 -15.71 6.12 -18.00
CA TRP A 113 -14.35 6.23 -18.51
C TRP A 113 -13.75 4.84 -18.80
N SER A 114 -13.99 3.89 -17.91
CA SER A 114 -13.54 2.52 -18.09
C SER A 114 -14.11 1.87 -19.35
N ALA A 115 -15.41 2.04 -19.60
CA ALA A 115 -16.08 1.53 -20.80
C ALA A 115 -15.56 2.20 -22.07
N LEU A 116 -15.37 3.53 -22.03
CA LEU A 116 -14.79 4.30 -23.13
C LEU A 116 -13.41 3.74 -23.52
N PHE A 117 -12.49 3.60 -22.56
CA PHE A 117 -11.14 3.10 -22.84
C PHE A 117 -11.12 1.62 -23.20
N ALA A 118 -11.95 0.78 -22.57
CA ALA A 118 -12.07 -0.64 -22.95
C ALA A 118 -12.47 -0.81 -24.42
N SER A 119 -13.39 0.02 -24.92
CA SER A 119 -13.81 -0.01 -26.33
C SER A 119 -12.64 0.32 -27.29
N GLY A 120 -11.71 1.18 -26.86
CA GLY A 120 -10.52 1.58 -27.62
C GLY A 120 -9.34 0.62 -27.56
N ALA A 121 -9.37 -0.41 -26.70
CA ALA A 121 -8.23 -1.30 -26.43
C ALA A 121 -7.84 -2.16 -27.65
N ARG A 122 -8.81 -2.64 -28.44
CA ARG A 122 -8.51 -3.38 -29.68
C ARG A 122 -7.81 -2.50 -30.71
N ARG A 123 -8.17 -1.21 -30.79
CA ARG A 123 -7.51 -0.24 -31.68
C ARG A 123 -6.08 -0.01 -31.23
N ARG A 124 -5.84 0.13 -29.93
CA ARG A 124 -4.50 0.24 -29.34
C ARG A 124 -3.63 -0.96 -29.73
N ALA A 125 -4.13 -2.19 -29.53
CA ALA A 125 -3.36 -3.40 -29.83
C ALA A 125 -2.90 -3.46 -31.31
N ARG A 126 -3.74 -2.98 -32.24
CA ARG A 126 -3.38 -2.88 -33.66
C ARG A 126 -2.36 -1.77 -33.92
N ALA A 127 -2.52 -0.61 -33.27
CA ALA A 127 -1.60 0.51 -33.38
C ALA A 127 -0.21 0.15 -32.84
N GLU A 128 -0.12 -0.55 -31.70
CA GLU A 128 1.12 -1.07 -31.12
C GLU A 128 1.78 -2.14 -32.00
N ALA A 129 0.97 -2.95 -32.70
CA ALA A 129 1.46 -3.90 -33.68
C ALA A 129 1.97 -3.24 -34.99
N GLY A 130 1.94 -1.90 -35.08
CA GLY A 130 2.41 -1.17 -36.26
C GLY A 130 1.50 -1.32 -37.49
N ILE A 131 0.25 -1.76 -37.30
CA ILE A 131 -0.70 -1.91 -38.41
C ILE A 131 -1.01 -0.53 -38.98
N GLN A 132 -0.70 -0.33 -40.26
CA GLN A 132 -0.93 0.91 -40.97
C GLN A 132 -2.41 1.31 -40.91
N GLY A 133 -2.68 2.57 -40.53
CA GLY A 133 -4.04 3.10 -40.42
C GLY A 133 -4.88 2.54 -39.27
N ALA A 134 -4.27 1.88 -38.27
CA ALA A 134 -5.00 1.38 -37.11
C ALA A 134 -5.72 2.49 -36.31
N ALA A 135 -5.12 3.68 -36.22
CA ALA A 135 -5.75 4.88 -35.69
C ALA A 135 -5.56 6.06 -36.66
N SER A 136 -6.60 6.88 -36.81
CA SER A 136 -6.48 8.15 -37.53
C SER A 136 -5.91 9.24 -36.62
N GLY A 137 -5.44 10.35 -37.22
CA GLY A 137 -5.01 11.52 -36.45
C GLY A 137 -6.12 12.04 -35.53
N ARG A 138 -7.37 12.04 -36.01
CA ARG A 138 -8.55 12.44 -35.21
C ARG A 138 -8.78 11.49 -34.03
N ASP A 139 -8.69 10.17 -34.25
CA ASP A 139 -8.83 9.19 -33.15
C ASP A 139 -7.76 9.42 -32.06
N ALA A 140 -6.53 9.75 -32.46
CA ALA A 140 -5.45 10.07 -31.53
C ALA A 140 -5.71 11.38 -30.78
N ASP A 141 -6.16 12.43 -31.48
CA ASP A 141 -6.47 13.74 -30.87
C ASP A 141 -7.66 13.67 -29.90
N ASP A 142 -8.69 12.89 -30.24
CA ASP A 142 -9.84 12.62 -29.37
C ASP A 142 -9.37 11.85 -28.13
N LEU A 143 -8.59 10.79 -28.31
CA LEU A 143 -8.07 10.00 -27.19
C LEU A 143 -7.17 10.84 -26.27
N ILE A 144 -6.29 11.68 -26.80
CA ILE A 144 -5.43 12.56 -26.00
C ILE A 144 -6.29 13.52 -25.16
N ARG A 145 -7.36 14.09 -25.73
CA ARG A 145 -8.30 14.94 -24.99
C ARG A 145 -9.01 14.17 -23.87
N ASP A 146 -9.49 12.97 -24.15
CA ASP A 146 -10.17 12.12 -23.19
C ASP A 146 -9.24 11.71 -22.04
N VAL A 147 -8.01 11.30 -22.35
CA VAL A 147 -7.00 10.94 -21.35
C VAL A 147 -6.60 12.14 -20.49
N ALA A 148 -6.47 13.33 -21.09
CA ALA A 148 -6.21 14.56 -20.34
C ALA A 148 -7.35 14.88 -19.36
N MET A 149 -8.61 14.71 -19.77
CA MET A 149 -9.77 14.91 -18.90
C MET A 149 -9.81 13.88 -17.78
N PHE A 150 -9.63 12.59 -18.11
CA PHE A 150 -9.59 11.51 -17.14
C PHE A 150 -8.50 11.70 -16.09
N LEU A 151 -7.29 12.07 -16.52
CA LEU A 151 -6.16 12.33 -15.63
C LEU A 151 -6.46 13.47 -14.65
N ARG A 152 -7.00 14.60 -15.14
CA ARG A 152 -7.41 15.73 -14.28
C ARG A 152 -8.50 15.34 -13.28
N LEU A 153 -9.46 14.51 -13.69
CA LEU A 153 -10.52 14.02 -12.81
C LEU A 153 -9.93 13.18 -11.68
N VAL A 154 -9.04 12.25 -12.00
CA VAL A 154 -8.38 11.39 -11.02
C VAL A 154 -7.46 12.18 -10.09
N GLU A 155 -6.66 13.10 -10.60
CA GLU A 155 -5.83 14.00 -9.79
C GLU A 155 -6.67 14.76 -8.77
N ARG A 156 -7.80 15.35 -9.21
CA ARG A 156 -8.72 16.05 -8.32
C ARG A 156 -9.32 15.10 -7.28
N MET A 157 -9.72 13.90 -7.67
CA MET A 157 -10.29 12.90 -6.77
C MET A 157 -9.29 12.48 -5.68
N LEU A 158 -8.03 12.22 -6.05
CA LEU A 158 -6.97 11.80 -5.11
C LEU A 158 -6.48 12.92 -4.20
N VAL A 159 -6.56 14.18 -4.64
CA VAL A 159 -6.30 15.35 -3.76
C VAL A 159 -7.41 15.51 -2.71
N LEU A 160 -8.65 15.16 -3.05
CA LEU A 160 -9.82 15.27 -2.17
C LEU A 160 -10.02 14.07 -1.24
N GLN A 161 -9.46 12.91 -1.57
CA GLN A 161 -9.53 11.69 -0.76
C GLN A 161 -8.20 11.46 -0.02
N PRO A 162 -8.07 11.86 1.26
CA PRO A 162 -6.95 11.42 2.08
C PRO A 162 -7.04 9.90 2.20
N VAL A 163 -5.95 9.21 1.83
CA VAL A 163 -5.91 7.76 1.95
C VAL A 163 -5.95 7.40 3.43
N LEU A 164 -6.98 6.68 3.87
CA LEU A 164 -6.99 6.13 5.22
C LEU A 164 -5.96 4.97 5.23
N PRO A 165 -5.01 4.95 6.18
CA PRO A 165 -4.14 3.80 6.36
C PRO A 165 -5.02 2.57 6.60
N GLN A 166 -4.94 1.58 5.71
CA GLN A 166 -5.59 0.30 5.95
C GLN A 166 -4.86 -0.35 7.12
N PRO A 167 -5.57 -0.76 8.20
CA PRO A 167 -4.95 -1.55 9.25
C PRO A 167 -4.47 -2.83 8.58
N HIS A 168 -3.15 -2.95 8.46
CA HIS A 168 -2.53 -4.20 8.10
C HIS A 168 -2.94 -5.14 9.23
N GLY A 169 -3.66 -6.21 8.90
CA GLY A 169 -3.98 -7.23 9.87
C GLY A 169 -2.66 -7.82 10.35
N ASP A 170 -2.14 -7.30 11.46
CA ASP A 170 -1.18 -7.99 12.31
C ASP A 170 -1.88 -9.27 12.76
N THR A 171 -1.74 -10.32 11.96
CA THR A 171 -1.68 -11.67 12.47
C THR A 171 -0.36 -11.83 13.20
N ASP A 172 -0.18 -11.08 14.29
CA ASP A 172 0.77 -11.41 15.33
C ASP A 172 -0.06 -11.89 16.51
N ARG A 173 -0.45 -13.17 16.42
CA ARG A 173 -1.06 -13.89 17.54
C ARG A 173 0.10 -14.17 18.50
N PRO A 174 0.11 -13.61 19.71
CA PRO A 174 1.12 -14.03 20.68
C PRO A 174 0.82 -15.48 21.05
N GLU A 175 1.64 -16.42 20.56
CA GLU A 175 1.79 -17.76 21.12
C GLU A 175 2.40 -17.61 22.51
N GLY A 176 1.54 -17.25 23.46
CA GLY A 176 1.85 -17.20 24.87
C GLY A 176 1.47 -18.52 25.53
N ARG A 177 2.52 -19.29 25.86
CA ARG A 177 2.70 -20.00 27.15
C ARG A 177 2.52 -21.52 27.13
N ASP A 178 3.65 -22.16 26.90
CA ASP A 178 4.05 -23.40 27.55
C ASP A 178 4.13 -23.20 29.09
N PRO A 179 3.64 -24.15 29.90
CA PRO A 179 4.40 -24.55 31.07
C PRO A 179 4.42 -26.07 31.23
N GLY A 180 5.58 -26.66 30.95
CA GLY A 180 5.93 -27.97 31.48
C GLY A 180 6.20 -27.92 32.99
N GLY A 181 5.75 -28.98 33.69
CA GLY A 181 6.43 -29.53 34.87
C GLY A 181 5.69 -29.46 36.21
N GLY A 182 5.44 -30.64 36.81
CA GLY A 182 5.26 -30.76 38.27
C GLY A 182 4.29 -31.86 38.71
N ALA A 183 4.82 -32.94 39.27
CA ALA A 183 4.12 -34.06 39.89
C ALA A 183 3.35 -33.68 41.17
N ASP A 184 2.34 -34.47 41.54
CA ASP A 184 2.28 -35.28 42.79
C ASP A 184 0.85 -35.81 43.07
N GLY A 185 0.76 -37.00 43.68
CA GLY A 185 -0.40 -37.42 44.50
C GLY A 185 -1.38 -38.46 43.92
N GLY A 186 -1.14 -39.75 44.20
CA GLY A 186 -2.18 -40.81 44.17
C GLY A 186 -3.27 -40.63 45.25
N PRO A 187 -4.26 -41.55 45.37
CA PRO A 187 -3.97 -42.86 45.96
C PRO A 187 -4.77 -44.08 45.43
N VAL A 188 -4.11 -45.25 45.53
CA VAL A 188 -4.55 -46.57 46.01
C VAL A 188 -5.96 -47.09 45.69
N ARG A 189 -6.01 -48.26 45.05
CA ARG A 189 -6.94 -49.34 45.43
C ARG A 189 -6.34 -50.72 45.13
N ASP A 190 -6.00 -51.40 46.22
CA ASP A 190 -5.70 -52.82 46.33
C ASP A 190 -6.85 -53.70 45.80
N VAL A 191 -6.50 -54.75 45.08
CA VAL A 191 -7.24 -56.02 45.08
C VAL A 191 -6.21 -57.16 44.98
N PRO A 192 -6.03 -58.00 46.02
CA PRO A 192 -5.23 -59.20 45.93
C PRO A 192 -6.07 -60.46 45.63
N ASP A 193 -5.45 -61.32 44.82
CA ASP A 193 -5.28 -62.78 44.91
C ASP A 193 -6.48 -63.73 45.14
N ALA A 194 -6.62 -64.70 44.23
CA ALA A 194 -6.70 -66.13 44.58
C ALA A 194 -6.82 -67.01 43.32
N GLY A 195 -5.89 -67.98 43.18
CA GLY A 195 -6.17 -69.31 42.61
C GLY A 195 -5.56 -69.64 41.28
#